data_AF-A0A2S2R1S4-F1
#
_entry.id   AF-A0A2S2R1S4-F1
#
_cell.length_a   1.000
_cell.length_b   1.000
_cell.length_c   1.000
_cell.angle_alpha   90.00
_cell.angle_beta   90.00
_cell.angle_gamma   90.00
#
_symmetry.space_group_name_H-M   'P 1'
#
loop_
_entity.id
_entity.type
_entity.pdbx_description
1 polymer ?
#
loop_
_entity_poly.entity_id
_entity_poly.type
_entity_poly.pdbx_seq_one_letter_code
_entity_poly.pdbx_strand_id
1 'polypeptide(L)'
;MKIADENLLKRTIELKQRLTDLMIRENKITYYEDDDECSSDSDMEVVPAVSADDLLLAQCSRAESTIDDTAHASNAEPGKAEDREKNSGCYNDRAIQVPKLPFDVDLYHWEDEELTAPRILPTNQDGHSFWTSNSVLDTDCDGIVQPGGSANLRTRVIEFTGKFERVQRQCRAPLPSGKLCPREDRFKCPFHGRIVSRDELGRIINPENEILSEKVIKPSKPDWQDPQLLRDIQRETGVDLTMPVKGSRKKKKKDLNLTNLKKELDTPRARLEKKVFKKSSVKKVAQILDSMDQRKFRDKFGDQFNYVHDTA
;
A
#
# COMPACT_ATOMS: atom_id res chain seq x y z
N MET A 1 -29.07 55.55 6.25
CA MET A 1 -27.80 55.46 5.48
C MET A 1 -26.76 54.64 6.28
N LYS A 2 -26.91 53.31 6.41
CA LYS A 2 -25.89 52.43 7.06
C LYS A 2 -25.67 51.06 6.36
N ILE A 3 -26.41 50.77 5.30
CA ILE A 3 -26.43 49.43 4.66
C ILE A 3 -25.34 49.30 3.57
N ALA A 4 -24.79 50.42 3.07
CA ALA A 4 -23.75 50.41 2.04
C ALA A 4 -22.39 49.92 2.56
N ASP A 5 -22.07 50.19 3.84
CA ASP A 5 -20.76 49.90 4.43
C ASP A 5 -20.57 48.41 4.72
N GLU A 6 -21.63 47.68 5.08
CA GLU A 6 -21.54 46.23 5.33
C GLU A 6 -21.22 45.43 4.06
N ASN A 7 -21.76 45.85 2.91
CA ASN A 7 -21.48 45.19 1.64
C ASN A 7 -20.04 45.47 1.16
N LEU A 8 -19.53 46.67 1.46
CA LEU A 8 -18.13 47.02 1.23
C LEU A 8 -17.21 46.20 2.12
N LEU A 9 -17.55 46.03 3.40
CA LEU A 9 -16.79 45.21 4.35
C LEU A 9 -16.76 43.73 3.95
N LYS A 10 -17.88 43.18 3.47
CA LYS A 10 -17.92 41.80 2.97
C LYS A 10 -17.01 41.60 1.75
N ARG A 11 -17.02 42.54 0.82
CA ARG A 11 -16.15 42.50 -0.36
C ARG A 11 -14.66 42.62 0.00
N THR A 12 -14.31 43.44 0.98
CA THR A 12 -12.90 43.56 1.41
C THR A 12 -12.41 42.30 2.11
N ILE A 13 -13.26 41.63 2.90
CA ILE A 13 -12.95 40.34 3.52
C ILE A 13 -12.74 39.25 2.45
N GLU A 14 -13.62 39.18 1.45
CA GLU A 14 -13.53 38.23 0.35
C GLU A 14 -12.26 38.44 -0.49
N LEU A 15 -11.93 39.70 -0.81
CA LEU A 15 -10.70 40.04 -1.53
C LEU A 15 -9.45 39.69 -0.72
N LYS A 16 -9.47 39.88 0.60
CA LYS A 16 -8.38 39.49 1.49
C LYS A 16 -8.17 37.98 1.49
N GLN A 17 -9.24 37.20 1.61
CA GLN A 17 -9.19 35.73 1.57
C GLN A 17 -8.63 35.23 0.22
N ARG A 18 -9.05 35.86 -0.88
CA ARG A 18 -8.57 35.50 -2.21
C ARG A 18 -7.08 35.81 -2.41
N LEU A 19 -6.59 36.91 -1.83
CA LEU A 19 -5.17 37.26 -1.83
C LEU A 19 -4.33 36.27 -1.01
N THR A 20 -4.82 35.87 0.17
CA THR A 20 -4.12 34.88 0.99
C THR A 20 -4.04 33.52 0.30
N ASP A 21 -5.10 33.09 -0.38
CA ASP A 21 -5.09 31.83 -1.15
C ASP A 21 -4.11 31.87 -2.33
N LEU A 22 -3.95 33.03 -2.98
CA LEU A 22 -2.97 33.20 -4.05
C LEU A 22 -1.54 33.15 -3.52
N MET A 23 -1.25 33.82 -2.40
CA MET A 23 0.06 33.77 -1.76
C MET A 23 0.42 32.34 -1.32
N ILE A 24 -0.52 31.61 -0.72
CA ILE A 24 -0.30 30.21 -0.33
C ILE A 24 -0.01 29.34 -1.56
N ARG A 25 -0.71 29.57 -2.68
CA ARG A 25 -0.48 28.83 -3.93
C ARG A 25 0.87 29.12 -4.55
N GLU A 26 1.31 30.39 -4.58
CA GLU A 26 2.62 30.76 -5.12
C GLU A 26 3.76 30.23 -4.24
N ASN A 27 3.60 30.27 -2.92
CA ASN A 27 4.55 29.66 -1.99
C ASN A 27 4.58 28.12 -2.13
N LYS A 28 3.47 27.49 -2.51
CA LYS A 28 3.41 26.04 -2.81
C LYS A 28 4.05 25.67 -4.16
N ILE A 29 4.23 26.64 -5.06
CA ILE A 29 4.87 26.42 -6.38
C ILE A 29 6.41 26.56 -6.28
N THR A 30 6.94 27.09 -5.18
CA THR A 30 8.36 27.40 -5.01
C THR A 30 9.04 26.54 -3.95
N TYR A 31 8.92 25.21 -4.03
CA TYR A 31 9.92 24.26 -3.50
C TYR A 31 9.56 22.82 -3.89
N TYR A 32 9.89 22.44 -5.12
CA TYR A 32 10.24 21.06 -5.45
C TYR A 32 11.53 21.21 -6.25
N GLU A 33 12.66 21.12 -5.54
CA GLU A 33 13.90 20.69 -6.16
C GLU A 33 13.61 19.25 -6.61
N ASP A 34 13.33 19.11 -7.91
CA ASP A 34 13.33 17.81 -8.56
C ASP A 34 14.77 17.28 -8.43
N ASP A 35 15.03 16.47 -7.41
CA ASP A 35 16.22 15.63 -7.31
C ASP A 35 16.15 14.58 -8.42
N ASP A 36 16.47 15.01 -9.65
CA ASP A 36 16.89 14.12 -10.72
C ASP A 36 18.24 13.51 -10.30
N GLU A 37 18.21 12.34 -9.66
CA GLU A 37 19.40 11.50 -9.45
C GLU A 37 19.99 11.12 -10.83
N CYS A 38 20.96 11.93 -11.22
CA CYS A 38 21.86 11.68 -12.33
C CYS A 38 22.92 10.66 -11.91
N SER A 39 22.99 9.59 -12.70
CA SER A 39 24.07 8.62 -12.79
C SER A 39 25.48 9.21 -12.58
N SER A 40 26.23 8.64 -11.63
CA SER A 40 27.69 8.54 -11.76
C SER A 40 28.25 7.30 -11.09
N ASP A 41 29.28 6.84 -11.77
CA ASP A 41 29.99 5.58 -11.73
C ASP A 41 31.14 5.64 -10.69
N SER A 42 31.47 4.48 -10.11
CA SER A 42 32.78 4.12 -9.54
C SER A 42 33.37 4.92 -8.36
N ASP A 43 33.33 4.33 -7.15
CA ASP A 43 34.48 4.34 -6.23
C ASP A 43 34.53 3.05 -5.38
N MET A 44 35.73 2.52 -5.18
CA MET A 44 36.02 1.18 -4.67
C MET A 44 36.52 1.31 -3.22
N GLU A 45 35.66 1.12 -2.22
CA GLU A 45 36.05 1.17 -0.81
C GLU A 45 36.56 -0.18 -0.28
N VAL A 46 37.71 -0.11 0.40
CA VAL A 46 38.39 -1.21 1.08
C VAL A 46 37.63 -1.60 2.35
N VAL A 47 37.13 -2.83 2.39
CA VAL A 47 36.40 -3.40 3.53
C VAL A 47 37.37 -3.74 4.68
N PRO A 48 37.22 -3.17 5.89
CA PRO A 48 37.96 -3.62 7.06
C PRO A 48 37.48 -5.03 7.47
N ALA A 49 38.41 -5.91 7.84
CA ALA A 49 38.08 -7.24 8.32
C ALA A 49 37.28 -7.16 9.63
N VAL A 50 35.99 -7.45 9.56
CA VAL A 50 35.09 -7.57 10.71
C VAL A 50 35.27 -8.95 11.36
N SER A 51 35.57 -8.98 12.66
CA SER A 51 35.59 -10.20 13.47
C SER A 51 34.15 -10.67 13.72
N ALA A 52 34.00 -11.96 14.04
CA ALA A 52 32.70 -12.64 14.15
C ALA A 52 31.75 -12.07 15.23
N ASP A 53 32.22 -11.17 16.08
CA ASP A 53 31.46 -10.64 17.22
C ASP A 53 30.61 -9.40 16.87
N ASP A 54 30.90 -8.69 15.77
CA ASP A 54 30.16 -7.47 15.37
C ASP A 54 28.90 -7.74 14.53
N LEU A 55 28.71 -8.99 14.08
CA LEU A 55 27.57 -9.42 13.26
C LEU A 55 26.28 -9.68 14.07
N LEU A 56 26.39 -9.77 15.40
CA LEU A 56 25.28 -10.06 16.30
C LEU A 56 24.50 -8.81 16.73
N LEU A 57 25.11 -7.62 16.67
CA LEU A 57 24.49 -6.38 17.15
C LEU A 57 23.69 -5.64 16.05
N ALA A 58 23.98 -5.92 14.77
CA ALA A 58 23.31 -5.30 13.63
C ALA A 58 21.97 -5.95 13.22
N GLN A 59 21.63 -7.13 13.77
CA GLN A 59 20.35 -7.79 13.52
C GLN A 59 19.21 -7.27 14.42
N CYS A 60 19.51 -6.52 15.49
CA CYS A 60 18.51 -6.12 16.48
C CYS A 60 17.91 -4.72 16.28
N SER A 61 18.40 -3.89 15.34
CA SER A 61 18.00 -2.48 15.22
C SER A 61 17.36 -2.10 13.88
N ARG A 62 17.00 -3.07 13.02
CA ARG A 62 16.44 -2.79 11.69
C ARG A 62 15.09 -3.46 11.47
N ALA A 63 14.08 -2.97 12.19
CA ALA A 63 12.67 -3.18 11.86
C ALA A 63 11.77 -2.10 12.49
N GLU A 64 12.02 -0.82 12.16
CA GLU A 64 10.93 0.16 12.15
C GLU A 64 10.69 0.58 10.69
N SER A 65 9.63 0.03 10.12
CA SER A 65 9.00 0.54 8.91
C SER A 65 7.53 0.73 9.22
N THR A 66 7.16 1.98 9.40
CA THR A 66 5.79 2.50 9.39
C THR A 66 5.14 2.20 8.05
N ILE A 67 4.01 1.48 8.06
CA ILE A 67 3.02 1.53 6.99
C ILE A 67 1.66 1.62 7.68
N ASP A 68 1.07 2.81 7.57
CA ASP A 68 -0.36 3.05 7.70
C ASP A 68 -1.13 2.17 6.71
N ASP A 69 -2.20 1.51 7.16
CA ASP A 69 -3.42 1.45 6.37
C ASP A 69 -4.64 1.20 7.25
N THR A 70 -5.35 2.30 7.41
CA THR A 70 -6.71 2.48 7.92
C THR A 70 -7.70 1.62 7.13
N ALA A 71 -8.36 0.66 7.80
CA ALA A 71 -9.63 0.11 7.34
C ALA A 71 -10.70 0.41 8.39
N HIS A 72 -11.49 1.44 8.12
CA HIS A 72 -12.67 1.82 8.88
C HIS A 72 -13.69 0.68 8.90
N ALA A 73 -13.91 0.13 10.09
CA ALA A 73 -15.14 -0.54 10.45
C ALA A 73 -16.26 0.50 10.54
N SER A 74 -17.22 0.44 9.62
CA SER A 74 -18.50 1.15 9.76
C SER A 74 -19.48 0.25 10.51
N ASN A 75 -19.89 0.71 11.68
CA ASN A 75 -20.96 0.19 12.52
C ASN A 75 -22.24 -0.12 11.71
N ALA A 76 -22.82 -1.30 11.93
CA ALA A 76 -24.19 -1.61 11.53
C ALA A 76 -24.88 -2.39 12.67
N GLU A 77 -25.89 -1.75 13.25
CA GLU A 77 -26.76 -2.26 14.30
C GLU A 77 -27.63 -3.48 13.88
N PRO A 78 -28.18 -4.25 14.85
CA PRO A 78 -28.85 -5.52 14.57
C PRO A 78 -30.29 -5.30 14.09
N GLY A 79 -30.54 -5.58 12.82
CA GLY A 79 -31.87 -5.64 12.22
C GLY A 79 -32.42 -7.06 12.15
N LYS A 80 -33.46 -7.32 12.92
CA LYS A 80 -34.47 -8.39 12.90
C LYS A 80 -34.31 -9.51 11.84
N ALA A 81 -34.11 -10.73 12.34
CA ALA A 81 -34.24 -11.96 11.58
C ALA A 81 -35.71 -12.39 11.53
N GLU A 82 -36.29 -12.44 10.32
CA GLU A 82 -37.53 -13.16 10.04
C GLU A 82 -37.28 -14.12 8.86
N ASP A 83 -37.41 -15.41 9.18
CA ASP A 83 -37.73 -16.57 8.35
C ASP A 83 -37.17 -16.66 6.93
N ARG A 84 -36.06 -17.41 6.80
CA ARG A 84 -35.79 -18.15 5.56
C ARG A 84 -35.16 -19.51 5.85
N GLU A 85 -36.01 -20.39 6.37
CA GLU A 85 -35.71 -21.82 6.43
C GLU A 85 -35.82 -22.48 5.05
N LYS A 86 -34.86 -23.39 4.80
CA LYS A 86 -34.83 -24.47 3.79
C LYS A 86 -34.29 -24.09 2.41
N ASN A 87 -32.95 -24.14 2.29
CA ASN A 87 -32.28 -25.18 1.48
C ASN A 87 -30.75 -25.04 1.60
N SER A 88 -30.13 -25.67 2.60
CA SER A 88 -28.71 -26.03 2.50
C SER A 88 -28.57 -27.49 2.95
N GLY A 89 -28.46 -28.36 1.95
CA GLY A 89 -28.14 -29.76 2.17
C GLY A 89 -26.71 -29.89 2.71
N CYS A 90 -26.57 -30.76 3.72
CA CYS A 90 -25.35 -31.47 4.06
C CYS A 90 -24.15 -30.63 4.53
N TYR A 91 -24.28 -29.97 5.69
CA TYR A 91 -23.11 -29.61 6.52
C TYR A 91 -23.42 -29.74 8.01
N ASN A 92 -24.14 -30.77 8.44
CA ASN A 92 -24.22 -31.11 9.86
C ASN A 92 -24.25 -32.63 9.97
N ASP A 93 -23.11 -33.21 10.40
CA ASP A 93 -23.06 -34.37 11.31
C ASP A 93 -21.62 -34.78 11.67
N ARG A 94 -20.79 -33.77 11.93
CA ARG A 94 -19.58 -33.88 12.76
C ARG A 94 -19.20 -32.47 13.17
N ALA A 95 -20.04 -31.85 13.98
CA ALA A 95 -19.58 -30.79 14.87
C ALA A 95 -18.61 -31.45 15.87
N ILE A 96 -17.40 -31.75 15.39
CA ILE A 96 -16.26 -32.07 16.23
C ILE A 96 -16.22 -30.93 17.22
N GLN A 97 -16.40 -31.24 18.52
CA GLN A 97 -16.34 -30.24 19.57
C GLN A 97 -14.99 -29.54 19.44
N VAL A 98 -14.98 -28.36 18.82
CA VAL A 98 -13.76 -27.60 18.61
C VAL A 98 -13.28 -27.23 20.00
N PRO A 99 -12.06 -27.61 20.41
CA PRO A 99 -11.56 -27.28 21.73
C PRO A 99 -11.55 -25.75 21.85
N LYS A 100 -12.31 -25.24 22.81
CA LYS A 100 -12.34 -23.82 23.12
C LYS A 100 -11.04 -23.52 23.86
N LEU A 101 -10.12 -22.82 23.20
CA LEU A 101 -8.94 -22.29 23.85
C LEU A 101 -9.39 -21.04 24.63
N PRO A 102 -9.27 -21.02 25.97
CA PRO A 102 -9.56 -19.81 26.72
C PRO A 102 -8.59 -18.70 26.29
N PHE A 103 -9.06 -17.45 26.35
CA PHE A 103 -8.18 -16.31 26.22
C PHE A 103 -7.15 -16.33 27.34
N ASP A 104 -5.92 -15.97 27.01
CA ASP A 104 -4.82 -15.91 27.98
C ASP A 104 -4.77 -14.51 28.61
N VAL A 105 -3.92 -14.33 29.62
CA VAL A 105 -3.87 -13.12 30.46
C VAL A 105 -3.53 -11.84 29.66
N ASP A 106 -2.86 -12.00 28.52
CA ASP A 106 -2.50 -10.95 27.57
C ASP A 106 -3.71 -10.28 26.90
N LEU A 107 -4.75 -11.07 26.60
CA LEU A 107 -6.00 -10.56 26.05
C LEU A 107 -6.94 -9.99 27.12
N TYR A 108 -6.81 -10.42 28.38
CA TYR A 108 -7.69 -9.97 29.46
C TYR A 108 -7.49 -8.48 29.79
N HIS A 109 -6.24 -8.01 29.73
CA HIS A 109 -5.86 -6.63 30.07
C HIS A 109 -5.42 -5.80 28.84
N TRP A 110 -5.86 -6.20 27.64
CA TRP A 110 -5.42 -5.57 26.39
C TRP A 110 -5.88 -4.12 26.26
N GLU A 111 -7.08 -3.80 26.76
CA GLU A 111 -7.68 -2.45 26.68
C GLU A 111 -7.30 -1.55 27.87
N ASP A 112 -6.69 -2.11 28.91
CA ASP A 112 -6.31 -1.36 30.10
C ASP A 112 -5.02 -0.58 29.79
N GLU A 113 -5.10 0.76 29.76
CA GLU A 113 -3.97 1.63 29.41
C GLU A 113 -2.87 1.64 30.50
N GLU A 114 -3.28 1.57 31.78
CA GLU A 114 -2.41 1.55 32.95
C GLU A 114 -2.45 0.19 33.65
N LEU A 115 -1.50 -0.69 33.32
CA LEU A 115 -1.33 -1.97 34.03
C LEU A 115 -0.29 -1.89 35.13
N THR A 116 -0.72 -2.13 36.36
CA THR A 116 0.21 -2.25 37.50
C THR A 116 0.97 -3.56 37.40
N ALA A 117 2.30 -3.50 37.50
CA ALA A 117 3.14 -4.69 37.49
C ALA A 117 2.85 -5.58 38.72
N PRO A 118 2.84 -6.91 38.55
CA PRO A 118 2.59 -7.84 39.62
C PRO A 118 3.66 -7.69 40.70
N ARG A 119 3.22 -7.73 41.96
CA ARG A 119 4.07 -7.61 43.15
C ARG A 119 4.28 -9.00 43.73
N ILE A 120 5.55 -9.37 43.93
CA ILE A 120 5.92 -10.63 44.56
C ILE A 120 6.03 -10.37 46.07
N LEU A 121 5.23 -11.08 46.85
CA LEU A 121 5.35 -11.08 48.31
C LEU A 121 6.47 -12.06 48.70
N PRO A 122 7.52 -11.60 49.41
CA PRO A 122 8.56 -12.49 49.87
C PRO A 122 7.99 -13.40 50.98
N THR A 123 7.74 -14.67 50.64
CA THR A 123 7.40 -15.69 51.64
C THR A 123 8.67 -16.13 52.35
N ASN A 124 8.76 -15.91 53.66
CA ASN A 124 9.86 -16.44 54.48
C ASN A 124 9.77 -17.97 54.51
N GLN A 125 10.65 -18.67 53.78
CA GLN A 125 10.62 -20.14 53.69
C GLN A 125 11.28 -20.84 54.90
N ASP A 126 12.02 -20.11 55.74
CA ASP A 126 12.97 -20.67 56.70
C ASP A 126 12.71 -20.33 58.19
N GLY A 127 11.47 -20.02 58.57
CA GLY A 127 11.18 -19.74 59.98
C GLY A 127 9.73 -19.86 60.39
N HIS A 128 9.49 -20.55 61.52
CA HIS A 128 8.20 -20.53 62.21
C HIS A 128 7.75 -19.08 62.46
N SER A 129 6.45 -18.80 62.28
CA SER A 129 5.79 -17.50 62.45
C SER A 129 6.01 -16.81 63.80
N PHE A 130 6.65 -17.52 64.75
CA PHE A 130 7.05 -17.00 66.05
C PHE A 130 8.34 -16.16 65.99
N TRP A 131 9.26 -16.43 65.06
CA TRP A 131 10.56 -15.75 64.94
C TRP A 131 10.64 -14.77 63.77
N THR A 132 9.74 -14.89 62.81
CA THR A 132 9.58 -13.94 61.71
C THR A 132 8.48 -12.96 62.08
N SER A 133 8.78 -11.66 62.06
CA SER A 133 7.73 -10.65 62.14
C SER A 133 6.76 -10.90 61.00
N ASN A 134 5.46 -11.02 61.28
CA ASN A 134 4.41 -11.09 60.26
C ASN A 134 4.24 -9.74 59.53
N SER A 135 5.30 -8.94 59.42
CA SER A 135 5.37 -7.65 58.75
C SER A 135 5.15 -7.77 57.23
N VAL A 136 5.16 -8.98 56.69
CA VAL A 136 4.75 -9.27 55.31
C VAL A 136 3.21 -9.20 55.17
N LEU A 137 2.45 -9.37 56.26
CA LEU A 137 0.99 -9.23 56.29
C LEU A 137 0.52 -7.94 56.97
N ASP A 138 1.34 -7.35 57.86
CA ASP A 138 0.94 -6.27 58.78
C ASP A 138 1.60 -4.91 58.49
N THR A 139 2.17 -4.72 57.32
CA THR A 139 2.69 -3.42 56.89
C THR A 139 2.44 -3.27 55.41
N ASP A 140 2.22 -2.04 54.97
CA ASP A 140 2.20 -1.56 53.59
C ASP A 140 3.56 -1.82 52.87
N CYS A 141 4.10 -3.02 53.02
CA CYS A 141 5.20 -3.54 52.24
C CYS A 141 4.63 -3.82 50.85
N ASP A 142 4.64 -2.77 50.04
CA ASP A 142 4.54 -2.86 48.59
C ASP A 142 5.55 -3.93 48.15
N GLY A 143 5.05 -5.15 47.93
CA GLY A 143 5.87 -6.30 47.57
C GLY A 143 6.81 -5.96 46.41
N ILE A 144 7.85 -6.77 46.23
CA ILE A 144 8.88 -6.47 45.23
C ILE A 144 8.21 -6.44 43.85
N VAL A 145 8.19 -5.26 43.23
CA VAL A 145 7.63 -5.06 41.90
C VAL A 145 8.51 -5.81 40.92
N GLN A 146 7.92 -6.76 40.18
CA GLN A 146 8.67 -7.51 39.19
C GLN A 146 9.06 -6.56 38.03
N PRO A 147 10.37 -6.35 37.77
CA PRO A 147 10.81 -5.50 36.66
C PRO A 147 10.30 -6.07 35.34
N GLY A 148 9.62 -5.24 34.54
CA GLY A 148 9.00 -5.67 33.27
C GLY A 148 7.71 -6.48 33.41
N GLY A 149 7.16 -6.66 34.62
CA GLY A 149 5.99 -7.51 34.84
C GLY A 149 4.72 -7.04 34.11
N SER A 150 4.49 -5.73 33.96
CA SER A 150 3.38 -5.20 33.17
C SER A 150 3.51 -5.47 31.67
N ALA A 151 4.73 -5.48 31.13
CA ALA A 151 5.00 -5.85 29.75
C ALA A 151 4.78 -7.35 29.51
N ASN A 152 5.19 -8.19 30.46
CA ASN A 152 4.95 -9.64 30.42
C ASN A 152 3.44 -9.99 30.48
N LEU A 153 2.64 -9.18 31.18
CA LEU A 153 1.18 -9.31 31.20
C LEU A 153 0.52 -9.01 29.85
N ARG A 154 1.15 -8.21 28.98
CA ARG A 154 0.63 -7.86 27.64
C ARG A 154 1.27 -8.66 26.50
N THR A 155 2.36 -9.37 26.76
CA THR A 155 3.11 -10.07 25.72
C THR A 155 3.08 -11.57 25.97
N ARG A 156 2.66 -12.32 24.94
CA ARG A 156 2.76 -13.78 24.94
C ARG A 156 4.07 -14.23 24.32
N VAL A 157 4.79 -15.09 25.03
CA VAL A 157 5.89 -15.87 24.47
C VAL A 157 5.32 -17.23 24.08
N ILE A 158 5.08 -17.44 22.79
CA ILE A 158 4.67 -18.75 22.28
C ILE A 158 5.91 -19.47 21.78
N GLU A 159 6.36 -20.46 22.55
CA GLU A 159 7.42 -21.34 22.12
C GLU A 159 6.91 -22.21 20.96
N PHE A 160 7.66 -22.21 19.85
CA PHE A 160 7.36 -23.09 18.74
C PHE A 160 7.67 -24.53 19.16
N THR A 161 6.62 -25.30 19.48
CA THR A 161 6.73 -26.71 19.94
C THR A 161 7.19 -27.70 18.85
N GLY A 162 7.47 -27.21 17.64
CA GLY A 162 7.89 -28.02 16.51
C GLY A 162 9.40 -27.99 16.27
N LYS A 163 9.88 -28.93 15.45
CA LYS A 163 11.21 -28.83 14.84
C LYS A 163 11.14 -27.92 13.63
N PHE A 164 12.02 -26.93 13.54
CA PHE A 164 12.12 -26.10 12.36
C PHE A 164 12.69 -26.90 11.19
N GLU A 165 11.94 -27.03 10.11
CA GLU A 165 12.36 -27.67 8.87
C GLU A 165 12.47 -26.62 7.77
N ARG A 166 13.63 -26.53 7.13
CA ARG A 166 13.84 -25.62 6.00
C ARG A 166 12.95 -26.02 4.83
N VAL A 167 12.37 -25.03 4.15
CA VAL A 167 11.60 -25.27 2.91
C VAL A 167 12.55 -25.74 1.81
N GLN A 168 12.25 -26.88 1.20
CA GLN A 168 13.10 -27.52 0.19
C GLN A 168 12.70 -27.20 -1.25
N ARG A 169 11.53 -26.57 -1.45
CA ARG A 169 10.94 -26.39 -2.78
C ARG A 169 10.52 -24.95 -3.04
N GLN A 170 10.82 -24.49 -4.24
CA GLN A 170 10.36 -23.21 -4.78
C GLN A 170 9.04 -23.39 -5.53
N CYS A 171 8.28 -22.30 -5.64
CA CYS A 171 7.05 -22.28 -6.40
C CYS A 171 7.31 -22.59 -7.88
N ARG A 172 8.36 -22.04 -8.49
CA ARG A 172 8.76 -22.27 -9.89
C ARG A 172 7.63 -22.11 -10.93
N ALA A 173 6.58 -21.36 -10.61
CA ALA A 173 5.54 -21.04 -11.58
C ALA A 173 6.10 -20.07 -12.64
N PRO A 174 5.74 -20.21 -13.93
CA PRO A 174 6.19 -19.30 -14.97
C PRO A 174 5.55 -17.91 -14.81
N LEU A 175 6.37 -16.87 -14.70
CA LEU A 175 5.91 -15.49 -14.65
C LEU A 175 5.70 -14.93 -16.07
N PRO A 176 4.90 -13.85 -16.22
CA PRO A 176 4.76 -13.15 -17.51
C PRO A 176 6.08 -12.54 -18.01
N SER A 177 7.09 -12.39 -17.15
CA SER A 177 8.43 -11.96 -17.50
C SER A 177 9.30 -13.06 -18.11
N GLY A 178 8.82 -14.32 -18.15
CA GLY A 178 9.57 -15.49 -18.60
C GLY A 178 10.49 -16.12 -17.55
N LYS A 179 10.67 -15.50 -16.38
CA LYS A 179 11.38 -16.08 -15.23
C LYS A 179 10.47 -17.03 -14.43
N LEU A 180 11.06 -17.92 -13.64
CA LEU A 180 10.32 -18.76 -12.68
C LEU A 180 10.18 -18.09 -11.32
N CYS A 181 9.07 -18.38 -10.61
CA CYS A 181 8.82 -17.82 -9.29
C CYS A 181 9.84 -18.31 -8.24
N PRO A 182 10.62 -17.40 -7.61
CA PRO A 182 11.68 -17.77 -6.67
C PRO A 182 11.18 -18.06 -5.25
N ARG A 183 9.89 -17.82 -4.95
CA ARG A 183 9.35 -17.96 -3.60
C ARG A 183 9.40 -19.41 -3.09
N GLU A 184 9.83 -19.58 -1.85
CA GLU A 184 9.97 -20.85 -1.11
C GLU A 184 8.95 -20.97 0.02
N ASP A 185 7.66 -20.92 -0.29
CA ASP A 185 6.62 -21.08 0.72
C ASP A 185 6.35 -22.60 0.99
N ARG A 186 5.93 -22.97 2.22
CA ARG A 186 5.78 -24.41 2.61
C ARG A 186 4.60 -25.11 1.91
N PHE A 187 3.46 -24.41 1.81
CA PHE A 187 2.20 -24.97 1.29
C PHE A 187 1.58 -24.19 0.12
N LYS A 188 1.53 -22.86 0.19
CA LYS A 188 0.87 -22.01 -0.80
C LYS A 188 1.74 -20.79 -1.11
N CYS A 189 1.87 -20.47 -2.40
CA CYS A 189 2.40 -19.21 -2.90
C CYS A 189 1.24 -18.20 -2.99
N PRO A 190 1.39 -16.96 -2.49
CA PRO A 190 0.34 -15.94 -2.57
C PRO A 190 -0.13 -15.63 -3.99
N PHE A 191 0.76 -15.74 -4.98
CA PHE A 191 0.45 -15.38 -6.37
C PHE A 191 -0.10 -16.55 -7.20
N HIS A 192 0.41 -17.76 -6.98
CA HIS A 192 0.15 -18.92 -7.86
C HIS A 192 -0.64 -20.04 -7.18
N GLY A 193 -1.06 -19.84 -5.93
CA GLY A 193 -1.80 -20.83 -5.15
C GLY A 193 -0.92 -21.95 -4.61
N ARG A 194 -1.45 -23.18 -4.55
CA ARG A 194 -0.75 -24.33 -3.95
C ARG A 194 0.59 -24.59 -4.65
N ILE A 195 1.65 -24.76 -3.85
CA ILE A 195 2.98 -25.10 -4.40
C ILE A 195 3.00 -26.58 -4.78
N VAL A 196 3.36 -26.82 -6.03
CA VAL A 196 3.47 -28.13 -6.67
C VAL A 196 4.91 -28.29 -7.15
N SER A 197 5.43 -29.52 -7.17
CA SER A 197 6.74 -29.84 -7.74
C SER A 197 6.76 -29.53 -9.24
N ARG A 198 7.61 -28.58 -9.62
CA ARG A 198 7.82 -28.15 -11.00
C ARG A 198 9.28 -28.30 -11.43
N ASP A 199 9.46 -28.64 -12.69
CA ASP A 199 10.77 -28.76 -13.34
C ASP A 199 11.48 -27.41 -13.51
N GLU A 200 12.69 -27.44 -14.05
CA GLU A 200 13.51 -26.25 -14.39
C GLU A 200 12.85 -25.32 -15.41
N LEU A 201 11.86 -25.83 -16.16
CA LEU A 201 11.07 -25.05 -17.11
C LEU A 201 9.71 -24.61 -16.54
N GLY A 202 9.45 -24.88 -15.25
CA GLY A 202 8.19 -24.53 -14.59
C GLY A 202 7.00 -25.43 -14.95
N ARG A 203 7.24 -26.58 -15.58
CA ARG A 203 6.21 -27.59 -15.90
C ARG A 203 5.93 -28.48 -14.69
N ILE A 204 4.68 -28.86 -14.49
CA ILE A 204 4.28 -29.72 -13.39
C ILE A 204 4.68 -31.17 -13.72
N ILE A 205 5.39 -31.82 -12.81
CA ILE A 205 5.89 -33.20 -13.00
C ILE A 205 4.74 -34.21 -12.85
N ASN A 206 3.83 -33.96 -11.91
CA ASN A 206 2.77 -34.90 -11.55
C ASN A 206 1.41 -34.49 -12.17
N PRO A 207 0.78 -35.34 -12.99
CA PRO A 207 -0.45 -34.99 -13.71
C PRO A 207 -1.66 -34.75 -12.78
N GLU A 208 -1.72 -35.42 -11.62
CA GLU A 208 -2.78 -35.17 -10.63
C GLU A 208 -2.76 -33.74 -10.08
N ASN A 209 -1.55 -33.19 -9.94
CA ASN A 209 -1.36 -31.82 -9.45
C ASN A 209 -1.66 -30.78 -10.54
N GLU A 210 -1.56 -31.16 -11.81
CA GLU A 210 -1.95 -30.31 -12.93
C GLU A 210 -3.45 -29.99 -12.87
N ILE A 211 -4.28 -31.03 -12.68
CA ILE A 211 -5.74 -30.90 -12.54
C ILE A 211 -6.11 -29.98 -11.36
N LEU A 212 -5.42 -30.12 -10.22
CA LEU A 212 -5.66 -29.27 -9.05
C LEU A 212 -5.23 -27.82 -9.31
N SER A 213 -4.12 -27.61 -10.00
CA SER A 213 -3.62 -26.27 -10.32
C SER A 213 -4.54 -25.53 -11.30
N GLU A 214 -5.05 -26.21 -12.35
CA GLU A 214 -5.96 -25.62 -13.32
C GLU A 214 -7.31 -25.21 -12.70
N LYS A 215 -7.81 -26.02 -11.76
CA LYS A 215 -9.04 -25.71 -11.01
C LYS A 215 -8.90 -24.44 -10.17
N VAL A 216 -7.69 -24.13 -9.70
CA VAL A 216 -7.42 -22.90 -8.92
C VAL A 216 -7.20 -21.69 -9.83
N ILE A 217 -6.56 -21.86 -11.00
CA ILE A 217 -6.20 -20.75 -11.90
C ILE A 217 -7.40 -20.23 -12.69
N LYS A 218 -8.41 -21.06 -12.98
CA LYS A 218 -9.66 -20.58 -13.56
C LYS A 218 -10.45 -19.95 -12.41
N PRO A 219 -10.51 -18.61 -12.27
CA PRO A 219 -11.43 -18.04 -11.31
C PRO A 219 -12.81 -18.54 -11.72
N SER A 220 -13.46 -19.30 -10.86
CA SER A 220 -14.91 -19.47 -10.97
C SER A 220 -15.48 -18.07 -11.15
N LYS A 221 -16.35 -17.88 -12.15
CA LYS A 221 -17.01 -16.59 -12.32
C LYS A 221 -17.57 -16.21 -10.95
N PRO A 222 -17.29 -15.00 -10.44
CA PRO A 222 -17.87 -14.59 -9.17
C PRO A 222 -19.38 -14.79 -9.23
N ASP A 223 -20.00 -15.24 -8.15
CA ASP A 223 -21.43 -15.58 -8.13
C ASP A 223 -22.32 -14.42 -8.63
N TRP A 224 -21.91 -13.17 -8.39
CA TRP A 224 -22.63 -11.97 -8.88
C TRP A 224 -22.57 -11.79 -10.40
N GLN A 225 -21.65 -12.46 -11.09
CA GLN A 225 -21.45 -12.42 -12.54
C GLN A 225 -22.06 -13.65 -13.25
N ASP A 226 -22.94 -14.38 -12.57
CA ASP A 226 -23.64 -15.51 -13.13
C ASP A 226 -24.61 -15.09 -14.26
N PRO A 227 -24.64 -15.83 -15.39
CA PRO A 227 -25.44 -15.45 -16.56
C PRO A 227 -26.94 -15.57 -16.34
N GLN A 228 -27.39 -16.32 -15.34
CA GLN A 228 -28.80 -16.37 -14.94
C GLN A 228 -29.15 -15.15 -14.10
N LEU A 229 -28.37 -14.88 -13.04
CA LEU A 229 -28.54 -13.71 -12.19
C LEU A 229 -28.52 -12.39 -12.98
N LEU A 230 -27.56 -12.22 -13.89
CA LEU A 230 -27.49 -11.01 -14.74
C LEU A 230 -28.72 -10.85 -15.63
N ARG A 231 -29.34 -11.94 -16.11
CA ARG A 231 -30.59 -11.88 -16.89
C ARG A 231 -31.77 -11.45 -16.04
N ASP A 232 -31.83 -11.91 -14.79
CA ASP A 232 -32.90 -11.54 -13.86
C ASP A 232 -32.77 -10.08 -13.44
N ILE A 233 -31.55 -9.63 -13.11
CA ILE A 233 -31.26 -8.21 -12.81
C ILE A 233 -31.53 -7.32 -14.02
N GLN A 234 -31.17 -7.75 -15.24
CA GLN A 234 -31.47 -7.02 -16.47
C GLN A 234 -32.98 -6.94 -16.73
N ARG A 235 -33.74 -8.01 -16.42
CA ARG A 235 -35.20 -8.00 -16.54
C ARG A 235 -35.84 -7.00 -15.58
N GLU A 236 -35.31 -6.90 -14.35
CA GLU A 236 -35.85 -6.02 -13.32
C GLU A 236 -35.41 -4.56 -13.48
N THR A 237 -34.15 -4.34 -13.86
CA THR A 237 -33.55 -2.98 -13.94
C THR A 237 -33.64 -2.39 -15.35
N GLY A 238 -33.85 -3.21 -16.38
CA GLY A 238 -33.83 -2.81 -17.79
C GLY A 238 -32.44 -2.44 -18.33
N VAL A 239 -31.40 -2.54 -17.49
CA VAL A 239 -30.02 -2.17 -17.82
C VAL A 239 -29.15 -3.42 -17.85
N ASP A 240 -28.38 -3.56 -18.93
CA ASP A 240 -27.39 -4.62 -19.09
C ASP A 240 -26.14 -4.29 -18.28
N LEU A 241 -25.96 -4.98 -17.14
CA LEU A 241 -24.79 -4.84 -16.26
C LEU A 241 -23.60 -5.70 -16.70
N THR A 242 -23.67 -6.38 -17.86
CA THR A 242 -22.55 -7.18 -18.35
C THR A 242 -21.35 -6.30 -18.65
N MET A 243 -20.22 -6.60 -18.02
CA MET A 243 -18.98 -5.89 -18.28
C MET A 243 -18.48 -6.18 -19.71
N PRO A 244 -18.04 -5.17 -20.47
CA PRO A 244 -17.50 -5.40 -21.81
C PRO A 244 -16.24 -6.25 -21.72
N VAL A 245 -16.13 -7.23 -22.61
CA VAL A 245 -14.96 -8.12 -22.70
C VAL A 245 -13.71 -7.28 -22.97
N LYS A 246 -12.60 -7.61 -22.32
CA LYS A 246 -11.32 -6.92 -22.50
C LYS A 246 -10.94 -6.94 -24.00
N GLY A 247 -10.95 -5.77 -24.64
CA GLY A 247 -10.70 -5.59 -26.08
C GLY A 247 -11.90 -5.11 -26.90
N SER A 248 -13.14 -5.26 -26.42
CA SER A 248 -14.34 -4.78 -27.11
C SER A 248 -14.86 -3.48 -26.51
N ARG A 249 -14.15 -2.37 -26.73
CA ARG A 249 -14.71 -1.04 -26.44
C ARG A 249 -15.88 -0.79 -27.41
N LYS A 250 -17.11 -0.94 -26.94
CA LYS A 250 -18.29 -0.40 -27.63
C LYS A 250 -18.04 1.11 -27.82
N LYS A 251 -17.95 1.57 -29.06
CA LYS A 251 -17.86 3.00 -29.36
C LYS A 251 -19.11 3.66 -28.78
N LYS A 252 -18.94 4.59 -27.82
CA LYS A 252 -20.07 5.40 -27.32
C LYS A 252 -20.72 6.05 -28.53
N LYS A 253 -22.01 5.74 -28.77
CA LYS A 253 -22.79 6.44 -29.79
C LYS A 253 -22.79 7.90 -29.36
N LYS A 254 -22.40 8.81 -30.25
CA LYS A 254 -22.47 10.25 -29.98
C LYS A 254 -23.94 10.56 -29.78
N ASP A 255 -24.30 11.07 -28.62
CA ASP A 255 -25.67 11.52 -28.34
C ASP A 255 -26.04 12.53 -29.42
N LEU A 256 -26.97 12.16 -30.29
CA LEU A 256 -27.29 12.92 -31.52
C LEU A 256 -27.88 14.30 -31.20
N ASN A 257 -28.33 14.50 -29.96
CA ASN A 257 -29.05 15.69 -29.51
C ASN A 257 -28.20 16.66 -28.68
N LEU A 258 -26.90 16.43 -28.51
CA LEU A 258 -26.00 17.39 -27.84
C LEU A 258 -25.16 18.18 -28.85
N THR A 259 -25.25 19.51 -28.78
CA THR A 259 -24.37 20.43 -29.51
C THR A 259 -22.95 20.28 -28.99
N ASN A 260 -22.02 19.98 -29.90
CA ASN A 260 -20.63 19.81 -29.53
C ASN A 260 -19.94 21.17 -29.54
N LEU A 261 -19.84 21.83 -28.38
CA LEU A 261 -19.15 23.13 -28.22
C LEU A 261 -17.69 23.10 -28.75
N LYS A 262 -17.05 21.92 -28.74
CA LYS A 262 -15.70 21.71 -29.29
C LYS A 262 -15.62 21.86 -30.81
N LYS A 263 -16.72 21.62 -31.55
CA LYS A 263 -16.76 21.81 -33.01
C LYS A 263 -16.71 23.28 -33.40
N GLU A 264 -17.27 24.17 -32.57
CA GLU A 264 -17.21 25.63 -32.79
C GLU A 264 -15.77 26.15 -32.65
N LEU A 265 -14.96 25.52 -31.80
CA LEU A 265 -13.55 25.83 -31.61
C LEU A 265 -12.63 25.23 -32.71
N ASP A 266 -13.13 24.31 -33.53
CA ASP A 266 -12.37 23.67 -34.62
C ASP A 266 -12.33 24.54 -35.89
N THR A 267 -11.85 25.78 -35.74
CA THR A 267 -11.61 26.70 -36.85
C THR A 267 -10.31 26.34 -37.60
N PRO A 268 -10.17 26.70 -38.91
CA PRO A 268 -8.92 26.48 -39.64
C PRO A 268 -7.73 27.19 -38.97
N ARG A 269 -7.97 28.37 -38.36
CA ARG A 269 -6.96 29.11 -37.60
C ARG A 269 -6.51 28.33 -36.36
N ALA A 270 -7.43 27.84 -35.52
CA ALA A 270 -7.09 27.05 -34.34
C ALA A 270 -6.34 25.74 -34.70
N ARG A 271 -6.68 25.13 -35.85
CA ARG A 271 -5.94 23.96 -36.37
C ARG A 271 -4.51 24.29 -36.76
N LEU A 272 -4.28 25.43 -37.41
CA LEU A 272 -2.95 25.88 -37.81
C LEU A 272 -2.15 26.31 -36.60
N GLU A 273 -2.76 27.05 -35.68
CA GLU A 273 -2.18 27.43 -34.39
C GLU A 273 -1.67 26.21 -33.63
N LYS A 274 -2.49 25.16 -33.49
CA LYS A 274 -2.09 23.88 -32.90
C LYS A 274 -0.97 23.15 -33.66
N LYS A 275 -0.67 23.49 -34.91
CA LYS A 275 0.44 22.89 -35.67
C LYS A 275 1.71 23.75 -35.58
N VAL A 276 1.56 25.06 -35.64
CA VAL A 276 2.63 26.06 -35.60
C VAL A 276 3.21 26.16 -34.19
N PHE A 277 2.36 26.26 -33.17
CA PHE A 277 2.77 26.39 -31.77
C PHE A 277 2.97 25.05 -31.05
N LYS A 278 3.18 23.96 -31.78
CA LYS A 278 3.67 22.72 -31.15
C LYS A 278 5.05 22.98 -30.58
N LYS A 279 5.26 22.62 -29.31
CA LYS A 279 6.56 22.79 -28.62
C LYS A 279 7.73 22.24 -29.44
N SER A 280 7.53 21.12 -30.14
CA SER A 280 8.54 20.54 -31.04
C SER A 280 8.78 21.37 -32.31
N SER A 281 7.74 21.94 -32.93
CA SER A 281 7.87 22.84 -34.08
C SER A 281 8.59 24.14 -33.68
N VAL A 282 8.19 24.74 -32.56
CA VAL A 282 8.83 25.97 -32.03
C VAL A 282 10.29 25.71 -31.69
N LYS A 283 10.61 24.58 -31.02
CA LYS A 283 11.99 24.20 -30.71
C LYS A 283 12.85 24.05 -31.97
N LYS A 284 12.32 23.46 -33.04
CA LYS A 284 13.04 23.35 -34.32
C LYS A 284 13.33 24.71 -34.94
N VAL A 285 12.36 25.62 -34.93
CA VAL A 285 12.56 26.98 -35.46
C VAL A 285 13.60 27.73 -34.64
N ALA A 286 13.52 27.66 -33.30
CA ALA A 286 14.51 28.26 -32.41
C ALA A 286 15.92 27.73 -32.70
N GLN A 287 16.11 26.41 -32.76
CA GLN A 287 17.40 25.80 -33.10
C GLN A 287 17.95 26.25 -34.46
N ILE A 288 17.09 26.41 -35.47
CA ILE A 288 17.52 26.91 -36.78
C ILE A 288 17.97 28.37 -36.65
N LEU A 289 17.22 29.22 -35.96
CA LEU A 289 17.59 30.62 -35.74
C LEU A 289 18.90 30.73 -34.95
N ASP A 290 19.05 29.97 -33.87
CA ASP A 290 20.27 29.91 -33.06
C ASP A 290 21.47 29.46 -33.91
N SER A 291 21.30 28.44 -34.77
CA SER A 291 22.36 27.99 -35.68
C SER A 291 22.75 29.04 -36.73
N MET A 292 21.79 29.83 -37.20
CA MET A 292 22.06 30.93 -38.13
C MET A 292 22.80 32.07 -37.44
N ASP A 293 22.43 32.38 -36.20
CA ASP A 293 23.07 33.45 -35.45
C ASP A 293 24.48 33.03 -34.99
N GLN A 294 24.68 31.78 -34.57
CA GLN A 294 26.01 31.21 -34.33
C GLN A 294 26.89 31.27 -35.57
N ARG A 295 26.33 31.01 -36.77
CA ARG A 295 27.09 31.15 -38.03
C ARG A 295 27.48 32.60 -38.30
N LYS A 296 26.54 33.54 -38.23
CA LYS A 296 26.84 34.97 -38.43
C LYS A 296 27.86 35.49 -37.42
N PHE A 297 27.76 35.04 -36.18
CA PHE A 297 28.70 35.37 -35.13
C PHE A 297 30.10 34.86 -35.48
N ARG A 298 30.21 33.59 -35.89
CA ARG A 298 31.49 33.00 -36.32
C ARG A 298 32.07 33.72 -37.54
N ASP A 299 31.25 34.08 -38.52
CA ASP A 299 31.69 34.79 -39.73
C ASP A 299 32.20 36.22 -39.43
N LYS A 300 31.64 36.90 -38.41
CA LYS A 300 31.99 38.29 -38.07
C LYS A 300 33.06 38.40 -36.99
N PHE A 301 33.07 37.49 -36.03
CA PHE A 301 33.84 37.59 -34.80
C PHE A 301 34.67 36.34 -34.49
N GLY A 302 34.66 35.33 -35.37
CA GLY A 302 35.43 34.09 -35.17
C GLY A 302 36.94 34.31 -35.08
N ASP A 303 37.47 35.33 -35.77
CA ASP A 303 38.90 35.67 -35.77
C ASP A 303 39.32 36.54 -34.56
N GLN A 304 38.36 36.94 -33.71
CA GLN A 304 38.63 37.78 -32.54
C GLN A 304 38.67 36.92 -31.28
N PHE A 305 39.86 36.73 -30.72
CA PHE A 305 40.09 35.92 -29.50
C PHE A 305 39.28 36.39 -28.28
N ASN A 306 38.79 37.63 -28.26
CA ASN A 306 37.95 38.15 -27.18
C ASN A 306 36.55 37.51 -27.10
N TYR A 307 36.09 36.84 -28.17
CA TYR A 307 34.72 36.33 -28.31
C TYR A 307 34.63 34.79 -28.38
N VAL A 308 35.75 34.09 -28.12
CA VAL A 308 35.87 32.63 -28.24
C VAL A 308 35.17 31.86 -27.11
N HIS A 309 34.93 32.50 -25.95
CA HIS A 309 34.57 31.81 -24.70
C HIS A 309 33.07 31.52 -24.49
N ASP A 310 32.16 32.00 -25.34
CA ASP A 310 30.69 31.91 -25.12
C ASP A 310 29.99 30.77 -25.91
N THR A 311 30.72 29.72 -26.34
CA THR A 311 30.18 28.69 -27.26
C THR A 311 29.87 27.33 -26.63
N ALA A 312 29.73 27.24 -25.30
CA ALA A 312 29.33 26.00 -24.58
C ALA A 312 27.80 25.84 -24.49
#